data_AF-A0A0H3WN19-F1
#
_entry.id   AF-A0A0H3WN19-F1
#
_cell.length_a   1.000
_cell.length_b   1.000
_cell.length_c   1.000
_cell.angle_alpha   90.00
_cell.angle_beta   90.00
_cell.angle_gamma   90.00
#
_symmetry.space_group_name_H-M   'P 1'
#
loop_
_entity.id
_entity.type
_entity.pdbx_description
1 polymer ?
#
loop_
_entity_poly.entity_id
_entity_poly.type
_entity_poly.pdbx_seq_one_letter_code
_entity_poly.pdbx_strand_id
1 'polypeptide(L)'
;MRRSRRLWHNYGVFWLGAVLVGLVSVAYAKLVDFGFELFQRLLSHGVWLPLIVTPLGAALAIWLTQTFFRGAEGSGIPQVIATLQDSRLSKSLLTLRIMSGKIAVSFLGILCGFTIGREGPTVQIGASLMYAMRRGYRRSSAHIERQLTLAGAAAGLAAAFNTPLAGVVFAIEELSRSFVARNSGTLITAIIFSGIVALGLQGNYLYFGQIRAISDFHWTLVPVLIAASVLTGVAGGAFGWLMLNVPRWMPAPLVNMRRAHPVRFAFVCGLAIAAIGIASGGTTFGSGYAEARGLLESHAALSLLYAVLKFAALSVSYLSGIPGGIFAPSLAIGAGLGNVMAHITSVVPLPAMAALCMVGYLAAVTQSPITSFVIVMEMIDGHQMVIPLMAVALLATQVSRTIAPSFYHTLAHRFLTPTVPAPRQA
;
A
#
# COMPACT_ATOMS: atom_id res chain seq x y z
N MET A 1 40.61 -8.54 -16.05
CA MET A 1 39.76 -9.43 -15.21
C MET A 1 39.42 -8.87 -13.82
N ARG A 2 40.38 -8.39 -12.99
CA ARG A 2 40.09 -7.90 -11.62
C ARG A 2 39.15 -6.66 -11.57
N ARG A 3 39.29 -5.71 -12.51
CA ARG A 3 38.40 -4.52 -12.63
C ARG A 3 36.97 -4.90 -12.99
N SER A 4 36.79 -5.85 -13.93
CA SER A 4 35.48 -6.38 -14.34
C SER A 4 34.78 -7.14 -13.19
N ARG A 5 35.49 -8.01 -12.46
CA ARG A 5 34.93 -8.66 -11.26
C ARG A 5 34.53 -7.66 -10.18
N ARG A 6 35.30 -6.59 -9.98
CA ARG A 6 34.98 -5.53 -9.01
C ARG A 6 33.75 -4.72 -9.43
N LEU A 7 33.63 -4.38 -10.72
CA LEU A 7 32.45 -3.72 -11.28
C LEU A 7 31.20 -4.61 -11.20
N TRP A 8 31.33 -5.90 -11.49
CA TRP A 8 30.23 -6.87 -11.36
C TRP A 8 29.74 -6.99 -9.91
N HIS A 9 30.65 -7.07 -8.94
CA HIS A 9 30.27 -7.12 -7.53
C HIS A 9 29.64 -5.81 -7.06
N ASN A 10 30.11 -4.66 -7.55
CA ASN A 10 29.60 -3.36 -7.11
C ASN A 10 28.26 -3.00 -7.76
N TYR A 11 28.06 -3.30 -9.05
CA TYR A 11 26.91 -2.86 -9.84
C TYR A 11 26.10 -4.02 -10.43
N GLY A 12 26.75 -5.09 -10.88
CA GLY A 12 26.10 -6.23 -11.55
C GLY A 12 25.12 -6.98 -10.64
N VAL A 13 25.52 -7.29 -9.40
CA VAL A 13 24.63 -7.92 -8.40
C VAL A 13 23.41 -7.02 -8.11
N PHE A 14 23.64 -5.72 -8.05
CA PHE A 14 22.60 -4.73 -7.76
C PHE A 14 21.59 -4.61 -8.91
N TRP A 15 22.05 -4.57 -10.17
CA TRP A 15 21.15 -4.48 -11.33
C TRP A 15 20.42 -5.79 -11.61
N LEU A 16 21.10 -6.93 -11.47
CA LEU A 16 20.46 -8.24 -11.59
C LEU A 16 19.34 -8.38 -10.57
N GLY A 17 19.56 -7.89 -9.35
CA GLY A 17 18.51 -7.87 -8.35
C GLY A 17 17.34 -6.98 -8.70
N ALA A 18 17.59 -5.82 -9.30
CA ALA A 18 16.53 -4.90 -9.68
C ALA A 18 15.63 -5.53 -10.74
N VAL A 19 16.23 -6.21 -11.72
CA VAL A 19 15.52 -6.98 -12.73
C VAL A 19 14.69 -8.08 -12.07
N LEU A 20 15.27 -8.86 -11.15
CA LEU A 20 14.54 -9.91 -10.43
C LEU A 20 13.37 -9.35 -9.60
N VAL A 21 13.55 -8.21 -8.92
CA VAL A 21 12.48 -7.53 -8.19
C VAL A 21 11.34 -7.13 -9.13
N GLY A 22 11.67 -6.56 -10.29
CA GLY A 22 10.67 -6.24 -11.33
C GLY A 22 9.90 -7.48 -11.79
N LEU A 23 10.61 -8.56 -12.14
CA LEU A 23 10.00 -9.83 -12.57
C LEU A 23 9.07 -10.43 -11.50
N VAL A 24 9.53 -10.51 -10.25
CA VAL A 24 8.74 -11.07 -9.15
C VAL A 24 7.54 -10.18 -8.83
N SER A 25 7.69 -8.85 -8.90
CA SER A 25 6.59 -7.91 -8.66
C SER A 25 5.51 -8.03 -9.73
N VAL A 26 5.89 -8.17 -11.01
CA VAL A 26 4.97 -8.42 -12.13
C VAL A 26 4.27 -9.76 -11.98
N ALA A 27 5.01 -10.84 -11.66
CA ALA A 27 4.42 -12.15 -11.45
C ALA A 27 3.41 -12.14 -10.30
N TYR A 28 3.75 -11.45 -9.21
CA TYR A 28 2.86 -11.27 -8.07
C TYR A 28 1.63 -10.40 -8.41
N ALA A 29 1.79 -9.36 -9.23
CA ALA A 29 0.66 -8.57 -9.73
C ALA A 29 -0.34 -9.44 -10.49
N LYS A 30 0.13 -10.21 -11.48
CA LYS A 30 -0.70 -11.14 -12.25
C LYS A 30 -1.37 -12.18 -11.37
N LEU A 31 -0.67 -12.68 -10.35
CA LEU A 31 -1.23 -13.63 -9.39
C LEU A 31 -2.37 -13.00 -8.58
N VAL A 32 -2.21 -11.76 -8.11
CA VAL A 32 -3.25 -11.01 -7.39
C VAL A 32 -4.46 -10.75 -8.29
N ASP A 33 -4.24 -10.32 -9.52
CA ASP A 33 -5.32 -10.05 -10.49
C ASP A 33 -6.11 -11.33 -10.79
N PHE A 34 -5.41 -12.44 -11.06
CA PHE A 34 -6.01 -13.77 -11.23
C PHE A 34 -6.83 -14.20 -10.00
N GLY A 35 -6.31 -13.97 -8.80
CA GLY A 35 -7.01 -14.29 -7.56
C GLY A 35 -8.30 -13.50 -7.40
N PHE A 36 -8.28 -12.22 -7.76
CA PHE A 36 -9.46 -11.37 -7.69
C PHE A 36 -10.49 -11.73 -8.76
N GLU A 37 -10.07 -12.05 -9.98
CA GLU A 37 -10.95 -12.56 -11.03
C GLU A 37 -11.67 -13.84 -10.59
N LEU A 38 -10.96 -14.77 -9.93
CA LEU A 38 -11.58 -15.99 -9.42
C LEU A 38 -12.62 -15.68 -8.33
N PHE A 39 -12.34 -14.71 -7.46
CA PHE A 39 -13.32 -14.25 -6.47
C PHE A 39 -14.54 -13.61 -7.13
N GLN A 40 -14.38 -12.81 -8.18
CA GLN A 40 -15.51 -12.24 -8.93
C GLN A 40 -16.36 -13.31 -9.63
N ARG A 41 -15.73 -14.34 -10.20
CA ARG A 41 -16.46 -15.50 -10.73
C ARG A 41 -17.23 -16.23 -9.63
N LEU A 42 -16.69 -16.29 -8.42
CA LEU A 42 -17.41 -16.87 -7.28
C LEU A 42 -18.64 -16.02 -6.91
N LEU A 43 -18.54 -14.69 -6.93
CA LEU A 43 -19.69 -13.79 -6.71
C LEU A 43 -20.83 -14.03 -7.72
N SER A 44 -20.50 -14.35 -8.98
CA SER A 44 -21.53 -14.60 -10.00
C SER A 44 -22.32 -15.89 -9.79
N HIS A 45 -21.83 -16.82 -8.97
CA HIS A 45 -22.55 -18.04 -8.61
C HIS A 45 -23.52 -17.85 -7.42
N GLY A 46 -23.32 -16.82 -6.61
CA GLY A 46 -24.19 -16.55 -5.47
C GLY A 46 -23.69 -15.42 -4.57
N VAL A 47 -24.55 -14.44 -4.32
CA VAL A 47 -24.27 -13.26 -3.48
C VAL A 47 -23.95 -13.63 -2.02
N TRP A 48 -24.39 -14.80 -1.55
CA TRP A 48 -24.16 -15.28 -0.19
C TRP A 48 -22.82 -16.01 0.00
N LEU A 49 -22.15 -16.45 -1.06
CA LEU A 49 -20.90 -17.22 -0.98
C LEU A 49 -19.76 -16.49 -0.21
N PRO A 50 -19.59 -15.16 -0.31
CA PRO A 50 -18.62 -14.43 0.51
C PRO A 50 -18.83 -14.61 2.01
N LEU A 51 -20.06 -14.84 2.49
CA LEU A 51 -20.34 -15.06 3.92
C LEU A 51 -19.69 -16.35 4.45
N ILE A 52 -19.27 -17.25 3.57
CA ILE A 52 -18.55 -18.48 3.92
C ILE A 52 -17.07 -18.36 3.57
N VAL A 53 -16.78 -17.96 2.33
CA VAL A 53 -15.41 -17.98 1.78
C VAL A 53 -14.53 -16.94 2.45
N THR A 54 -15.01 -15.70 2.62
CA THR A 54 -14.23 -14.62 3.21
C THR A 54 -13.84 -14.90 4.66
N PRO A 55 -14.75 -15.29 5.58
CA PRO A 55 -14.36 -15.57 6.98
C PRO A 55 -13.47 -16.82 7.14
N LEU A 56 -13.71 -17.89 6.37
CA LEU A 56 -12.82 -19.06 6.39
C LEU A 56 -11.44 -18.73 5.84
N GLY A 57 -11.38 -17.97 4.75
CA GLY A 57 -10.14 -17.44 4.19
C GLY A 57 -9.37 -16.57 5.18
N ALA A 58 -10.08 -15.72 5.93
CA ALA A 58 -9.50 -14.87 6.97
C ALA A 58 -8.82 -15.69 8.08
N ALA A 59 -9.54 -16.68 8.60
CA ALA A 59 -9.07 -17.57 9.65
C ALA A 59 -7.84 -18.35 9.17
N LEU A 60 -7.90 -18.90 7.95
CA LEU A 60 -6.79 -19.64 7.34
C LEU A 60 -5.57 -18.73 7.12
N ALA A 61 -5.75 -17.53 6.58
CA ALA A 61 -4.68 -16.58 6.32
C ALA A 61 -3.94 -16.19 7.60
N ILE A 62 -4.66 -15.89 8.69
CA ILE A 62 -4.04 -15.58 9.98
C ILE A 62 -3.40 -16.80 10.62
N TRP A 63 -4.03 -17.97 10.54
CA TRP A 63 -3.42 -19.20 11.04
C TRP A 63 -2.09 -19.51 10.32
N LEU A 64 -2.06 -19.43 8.99
CA LEU A 64 -0.83 -19.62 8.20
C LEU A 64 0.23 -18.58 8.56
N THR A 65 -0.16 -17.31 8.68
CA THR A 65 0.77 -16.22 9.01
C THR A 65 1.40 -16.45 10.39
N GLN A 66 0.60 -16.73 11.41
CA GLN A 66 1.09 -16.87 12.79
C GLN A 66 1.85 -18.17 13.05
N THR A 67 1.54 -19.23 12.29
CA THR A 67 2.18 -20.54 12.47
C THR A 67 3.47 -20.63 11.67
N PHE A 68 3.46 -20.17 10.41
CA PHE A 68 4.58 -20.40 9.47
C PHE A 68 5.30 -19.13 9.02
N PHE A 69 4.68 -17.96 9.05
CA PHE A 69 5.21 -16.76 8.39
C PHE A 69 5.17 -15.51 9.28
N ARG A 70 5.48 -15.64 10.58
CA ARG A 70 5.56 -14.50 11.51
C ARG A 70 6.52 -13.45 10.96
N GLY A 71 6.08 -12.19 10.91
CA GLY A 71 6.76 -11.08 10.25
C GLY A 71 6.21 -10.74 8.85
N ALA A 72 5.34 -11.57 8.28
CA ALA A 72 4.62 -11.27 7.05
C ALA A 72 3.31 -10.48 7.29
N GLU A 73 2.93 -10.15 8.53
CA GLU A 73 1.65 -9.51 8.84
C GLU A 73 1.49 -8.13 8.18
N GLY A 74 0.24 -7.74 7.89
CA GLY A 74 -0.11 -6.39 7.43
C GLY A 74 0.66 -5.91 6.19
N SER A 75 0.98 -4.62 6.14
CA SER A 75 1.54 -3.96 4.96
C SER A 75 2.89 -4.53 4.53
N GLY A 76 3.87 -4.61 5.42
CA GLY A 76 5.27 -4.93 5.07
C GLY A 76 6.18 -3.70 5.03
N ILE A 77 5.63 -2.51 4.77
CA ILE A 77 6.37 -1.24 4.82
C ILE A 77 6.92 -0.95 6.23
N PRO A 78 6.13 -1.09 7.33
CA PRO A 78 6.67 -0.92 8.68
C PRO A 78 7.85 -1.83 9.01
N GLN A 79 7.80 -3.08 8.55
CA GLN A 79 8.88 -4.05 8.73
C GLN A 79 10.15 -3.59 8.00
N VAL A 80 10.02 -3.11 6.76
CA VAL A 80 11.15 -2.57 6.01
C VAL A 80 11.72 -1.33 6.70
N ILE A 81 10.89 -0.38 7.13
CA ILE A 81 11.34 0.81 7.87
C ILE A 81 12.10 0.41 9.15
N ALA A 82 11.56 -0.54 9.93
CA ALA A 82 12.21 -1.03 11.13
C ALA A 82 13.58 -1.65 10.84
N THR A 83 13.73 -2.39 9.74
CA THR A 83 15.01 -2.99 9.33
C THR A 83 16.04 -1.97 8.82
N LEU A 84 15.58 -0.86 8.24
CA LEU A 84 16.44 0.25 7.82
C LEU A 84 16.94 1.08 9.01
N GLN A 85 16.22 1.02 10.14
CA GLN A 85 16.59 1.65 11.42
C GLN A 85 17.47 0.73 12.29
N ASP A 86 17.13 -0.56 12.40
CA ASP A 86 17.97 -1.58 13.04
C ASP A 86 18.20 -2.78 12.11
N SER A 87 19.40 -2.85 11.54
CA SER A 87 19.84 -3.91 10.63
C SER A 87 19.78 -5.33 11.22
N ARG A 88 19.73 -5.49 12.55
CA ARG A 88 19.59 -6.79 13.20
C ARG A 88 18.24 -7.44 12.87
N LEU A 89 17.21 -6.63 12.67
CA LEU A 89 15.87 -7.11 12.35
C LEU A 89 15.78 -7.72 10.94
N SER A 90 16.65 -7.33 10.00
CA SER A 90 16.64 -7.82 8.61
C SER A 90 16.73 -9.34 8.52
N LYS A 91 17.50 -9.98 9.40
CA LYS A 91 17.64 -11.45 9.45
C LYS A 91 16.34 -12.17 9.83
N SER A 92 15.45 -11.48 10.53
CA SER A 92 14.17 -12.04 10.97
C SER A 92 12.99 -11.62 10.09
N LEU A 93 13.00 -10.41 9.51
CA LEU A 93 11.86 -9.82 8.80
C LEU A 93 11.95 -9.84 7.26
N LEU A 94 13.15 -10.05 6.70
CA LEU A 94 13.42 -9.98 5.25
C LEU A 94 13.95 -11.30 4.69
N THR A 95 13.45 -12.43 5.21
CA THR A 95 13.86 -13.77 4.75
C THR A 95 13.08 -14.20 3.52
N LEU A 96 13.66 -15.10 2.70
CA LEU A 96 12.95 -15.70 1.55
C LEU A 96 11.70 -16.48 1.98
N ARG A 97 11.69 -17.02 3.22
CA ARG A 97 10.50 -17.64 3.81
C ARG A 97 9.38 -16.63 4.05
N ILE A 98 9.71 -15.44 4.56
CA ILE A 98 8.71 -14.37 4.74
C ILE A 98 8.25 -13.86 3.37
N MET A 99 9.15 -13.73 2.40
CA MET A 99 8.79 -13.36 1.03
C MET A 99 7.77 -14.33 0.43
N SER A 100 8.01 -15.65 0.49
CA SER A 100 7.06 -16.64 -0.04
C SER A 100 5.75 -16.66 0.73
N GLY A 101 5.80 -16.54 2.06
CA GLY A 101 4.63 -16.41 2.91
C GLY A 101 3.78 -15.16 2.59
N LYS A 102 4.45 -14.02 2.36
CA LYS A 102 3.79 -12.75 2.00
C LYS A 102 3.02 -12.90 0.69
N ILE A 103 3.64 -13.51 -0.32
CA ILE A 103 3.01 -13.78 -1.62
C ILE A 103 1.80 -14.70 -1.44
N ALA A 104 2.00 -15.86 -0.80
CA ALA A 104 0.96 -16.89 -0.70
C ALA A 104 -0.25 -16.42 0.13
N VAL A 105 -0.01 -15.82 1.29
CA VAL A 105 -1.10 -15.41 2.19
C VAL A 105 -1.80 -14.14 1.68
N SER A 106 -1.07 -13.19 1.09
CA SER A 106 -1.72 -12.01 0.52
C SER A 106 -2.55 -12.36 -0.72
N PHE A 107 -2.08 -13.30 -1.55
CA PHE A 107 -2.88 -13.90 -2.62
C PHE A 107 -4.15 -14.57 -2.06
N LEU A 108 -4.04 -15.38 -0.99
CA LEU A 108 -5.20 -15.97 -0.33
C LEU A 108 -6.19 -14.91 0.17
N GLY A 109 -5.71 -13.80 0.72
CA GLY A 109 -6.56 -12.68 1.15
C GLY A 109 -7.38 -12.12 -0.03
N ILE A 110 -6.73 -11.82 -1.15
CA ILE A 110 -7.39 -11.33 -2.37
C ILE A 110 -8.35 -12.38 -2.94
N LEU A 111 -7.95 -13.65 -2.97
CA LEU A 111 -8.76 -14.78 -3.42
C LEU A 111 -10.06 -14.93 -2.62
N CYS A 112 -10.05 -14.49 -1.36
CA CYS A 112 -11.21 -14.48 -0.47
C CYS A 112 -11.91 -13.11 -0.41
N GLY A 113 -11.55 -12.17 -1.27
CA GLY A 113 -12.23 -10.88 -1.46
C GLY A 113 -11.77 -9.76 -0.53
N PHE A 114 -10.71 -9.94 0.27
CA PHE A 114 -10.27 -8.92 1.23
C PHE A 114 -9.97 -7.57 0.57
N THR A 115 -10.30 -6.49 1.29
CA THR A 115 -10.00 -5.12 0.88
C THR A 115 -8.54 -4.79 1.21
N ILE A 116 -7.63 -5.30 0.37
CA ILE A 116 -6.19 -5.11 0.51
C ILE A 116 -5.55 -4.76 -0.84
N GLY A 117 -4.41 -4.08 -0.80
CA GLY A 117 -3.58 -3.77 -1.95
C GLY A 117 -2.31 -4.62 -2.01
N ARG A 118 -1.73 -4.77 -3.21
CA ARG A 118 -0.49 -5.53 -3.42
C ARG A 118 0.79 -4.76 -3.09
N GLU A 119 0.70 -3.45 -2.98
CA GLU A 119 1.81 -2.49 -2.87
C GLU A 119 2.68 -2.62 -1.61
N GLY A 120 2.04 -2.84 -0.45
CA GLY A 120 2.79 -3.11 0.78
C GLY A 120 3.58 -4.42 0.68
N PRO A 121 2.93 -5.53 0.30
CA PRO A 121 3.59 -6.79 0.02
C PRO A 121 4.74 -6.68 -0.99
N THR A 122 4.57 -6.00 -2.13
CA THR A 122 5.64 -5.85 -3.13
C THR A 122 6.85 -5.11 -2.57
N VAL A 123 6.67 -4.10 -1.72
CA VAL A 123 7.76 -3.43 -1.03
C VAL A 123 8.55 -4.41 -0.13
N GLN A 124 7.88 -5.23 0.68
CA GLN A 124 8.57 -6.21 1.53
C GLN A 124 9.18 -7.36 0.73
N ILE A 125 8.53 -7.80 -0.35
CA ILE A 125 9.04 -8.82 -1.28
C ILE A 125 10.33 -8.32 -1.93
N GLY A 126 10.30 -7.10 -2.49
CA GLY A 126 11.46 -6.49 -3.14
C GLY A 126 12.62 -6.28 -2.16
N ALA A 127 12.33 -5.80 -0.95
CA ALA A 127 13.32 -5.67 0.12
C ALA A 127 13.94 -7.03 0.50
N SER A 128 13.12 -8.08 0.66
CA SER A 128 13.58 -9.43 1.03
C SER A 128 14.43 -10.07 -0.05
N LEU A 129 14.04 -9.91 -1.31
CA LEU A 129 14.77 -10.42 -2.46
C LEU A 129 16.14 -9.76 -2.58
N MET A 130 16.19 -8.42 -2.53
CA MET A 130 17.47 -7.71 -2.54
C MET A 130 18.33 -7.97 -1.32
N TYR A 131 17.72 -8.08 -0.15
CA TYR A 131 18.44 -8.46 1.06
C TYR A 131 19.06 -9.85 0.92
N ALA A 132 18.40 -10.81 0.27
CA ALA A 132 18.97 -12.13 0.00
C ALA A 132 20.20 -12.07 -0.93
N MET A 133 20.23 -11.13 -1.87
CA MET A 133 21.34 -10.93 -2.80
C MET A 133 22.63 -10.43 -2.16
N ARG A 134 22.58 -10.01 -0.89
CA ARG A 134 23.78 -9.68 -0.11
C ARG A 134 24.80 -10.83 -0.08
N ARG A 135 24.36 -12.08 -0.23
CA ARG A 135 25.22 -13.28 -0.30
C ARG A 135 26.13 -13.29 -1.53
N GLY A 136 25.80 -12.53 -2.58
CA GLY A 136 26.67 -12.33 -3.74
C GLY A 136 27.85 -11.40 -3.49
N TYR A 137 27.87 -10.68 -2.36
CA TYR A 137 28.98 -9.81 -1.97
C TYR A 137 29.97 -10.55 -1.07
N ARG A 138 31.27 -10.43 -1.39
CA ARG A 138 32.35 -11.12 -0.63
C ARG A 138 32.43 -10.70 0.84
N ARG A 139 32.07 -9.45 1.14
CA ARG A 139 31.88 -8.92 2.50
C ARG A 139 30.62 -8.04 2.48
N SER A 140 29.55 -8.51 3.09
CA SER A 140 28.35 -7.71 3.26
C SER A 140 28.48 -6.87 4.53
N SER A 141 28.54 -5.54 4.38
CA SER A 141 28.49 -4.60 5.50
C SER A 141 27.05 -4.18 5.77
N ALA A 142 26.77 -3.70 6.99
CA ALA A 142 25.45 -3.14 7.32
C ALA A 142 25.02 -2.03 6.35
N HIS A 143 25.98 -1.28 5.80
CA HIS A 143 25.72 -0.26 4.78
C HIS A 143 25.20 -0.87 3.46
N ILE A 144 25.84 -1.94 2.97
CA ILE A 144 25.40 -2.65 1.75
C ILE A 144 24.03 -3.30 1.99
N GLU A 145 23.83 -3.96 3.13
CA GLU A 145 22.54 -4.55 3.49
C GLU A 145 21.42 -3.50 3.50
N ARG A 146 21.67 -2.32 4.09
CA ARG A 146 20.73 -1.21 4.11
C ARG A 146 20.46 -0.66 2.71
N GLN A 147 21.48 -0.50 1.87
CA GLN A 147 21.31 -0.04 0.49
C GLN A 147 20.51 -1.02 -0.36
N LEU A 148 20.80 -2.32 -0.27
CA LEU A 148 20.05 -3.37 -0.98
C LEU A 148 18.59 -3.39 -0.54
N THR A 149 18.35 -3.33 0.78
CA THR A 149 17.00 -3.31 1.35
C THR A 149 16.22 -2.10 0.87
N LEU A 150 16.80 -0.89 0.93
CA LEU A 150 16.18 0.34 0.46
C LEU A 150 15.89 0.30 -1.04
N ALA A 151 16.84 -0.17 -1.84
CA ALA A 151 16.70 -0.28 -3.29
C ALA A 151 15.60 -1.28 -3.67
N GLY A 152 15.59 -2.46 -3.05
CA GLY A 152 14.59 -3.50 -3.30
C GLY A 152 13.18 -3.04 -2.91
N ALA A 153 13.05 -2.36 -1.77
CA ALA A 153 11.80 -1.77 -1.32
C ALA A 153 11.24 -0.76 -2.33
N ALA A 154 12.07 0.19 -2.76
CA ALA A 154 11.69 1.22 -3.73
C ALA A 154 11.43 0.65 -5.13
N ALA A 155 12.24 -0.31 -5.58
CA ALA A 155 12.06 -1.02 -6.83
C ALA A 155 10.76 -1.84 -6.85
N GLY A 156 10.39 -2.43 -5.71
CA GLY A 156 9.13 -3.15 -5.52
C GLY A 156 7.91 -2.23 -5.63
N LEU A 157 7.97 -1.03 -5.03
CA LEU A 157 6.90 -0.03 -5.19
C LEU A 157 6.80 0.45 -6.65
N ALA A 158 7.93 0.81 -7.27
CA ALA A 158 7.97 1.27 -8.65
C ALA A 158 7.39 0.23 -9.62
N ALA A 159 7.75 -1.05 -9.47
CA ALA A 159 7.23 -2.12 -10.32
C ALA A 159 5.75 -2.43 -10.06
N ALA A 160 5.27 -2.18 -8.85
CA ALA A 160 3.89 -2.49 -8.49
C ALA A 160 2.90 -1.49 -9.09
N PHE A 161 3.24 -0.21 -9.13
CA PHE A 161 2.42 0.84 -9.72
C PHE A 161 2.81 1.26 -11.13
N ASN A 162 3.91 0.74 -11.67
CA ASN A 162 4.51 1.21 -12.91
C ASN A 162 4.98 2.69 -12.81
N THR A 163 5.51 3.09 -11.65
CA THR A 163 5.83 4.48 -11.29
C THR A 163 7.28 4.64 -10.77
N PRO A 164 8.28 4.74 -11.66
CA PRO A 164 9.69 4.80 -11.26
C PRO A 164 10.04 6.06 -10.46
N LEU A 165 9.54 7.24 -10.83
CA LEU A 165 9.84 8.46 -10.07
C LEU A 165 9.24 8.38 -8.67
N ALA A 166 8.03 7.84 -8.57
CA ALA A 166 7.39 7.63 -7.28
C ALA A 166 8.18 6.69 -6.37
N GLY A 167 8.77 5.62 -6.93
CA GLY A 167 9.67 4.73 -6.20
C GLY A 167 10.90 5.45 -5.63
N VAL A 168 11.52 6.35 -6.41
CA VAL A 168 12.67 7.15 -5.94
C VAL A 168 12.26 8.08 -4.81
N VAL A 169 11.15 8.81 -4.97
CA VAL A 169 10.65 9.74 -3.95
C VAL A 169 10.25 9.00 -2.67
N PHE A 170 9.58 7.86 -2.78
CA PHE A 170 9.23 7.00 -1.64
C PHE A 170 10.46 6.54 -0.86
N ALA A 171 11.55 6.17 -1.55
CA ALA A 171 12.81 5.83 -0.90
C ALA A 171 13.37 6.99 -0.05
N ILE A 172 13.22 8.22 -0.54
CA ILE A 172 13.75 9.42 0.10
C ILE A 172 12.85 9.89 1.26
N GLU A 173 11.56 10.02 1.01
CA GLU A 173 10.58 10.63 1.93
C GLU A 173 10.09 9.65 3.01
N GLU A 174 9.70 8.43 2.63
CA GLU A 174 9.08 7.47 3.56
C GLU A 174 10.11 6.49 4.14
N LEU A 175 10.97 5.89 3.32
CA LEU A 175 11.83 4.78 3.79
C LEU A 175 13.10 5.25 4.51
N SER A 176 13.86 6.18 3.94
CA SER A 176 15.18 6.55 4.50
C SER A 176 15.11 7.72 5.47
N ARG A 177 14.24 8.72 5.23
CA ARG A 177 14.20 10.02 5.94
C ARG A 177 15.57 10.66 6.19
N SER A 178 16.59 10.30 5.40
CA SER A 178 17.98 10.71 5.59
C SER A 178 18.62 11.07 4.25
N PHE A 179 19.43 12.13 4.25
CA PHE A 179 20.02 12.75 3.05
C PHE A 179 20.90 11.82 2.21
N VAL A 180 21.39 10.71 2.77
CA VAL A 180 22.30 9.77 2.09
C VAL A 180 21.62 9.07 0.90
N ALA A 181 20.28 8.92 0.91
CA ALA A 181 19.54 8.35 -0.21
C ALA A 181 19.47 9.29 -1.43
N ARG A 182 19.66 10.60 -1.25
CA ARG A 182 19.40 11.64 -2.26
C ARG A 182 20.42 11.65 -3.40
N ASN A 183 21.63 11.10 -3.18
CA ASN A 183 22.77 11.18 -4.12
C ASN A 183 23.27 9.81 -4.62
N SER A 184 22.51 8.73 -4.46
CA SER A 184 22.94 7.38 -4.88
C SER A 184 22.44 7.05 -6.29
N GLY A 185 23.27 7.32 -7.31
CA GLY A 185 22.95 6.96 -8.71
C GLY A 185 22.71 5.45 -8.90
N THR A 186 23.31 4.60 -8.07
CA THR A 186 23.04 3.15 -8.07
C THR A 186 21.61 2.84 -7.64
N LEU A 187 21.13 3.44 -6.56
CA LEU A 187 19.74 3.29 -6.10
C LEU A 187 18.74 3.67 -7.20
N ILE A 188 18.94 4.85 -7.79
CA ILE A 188 18.07 5.39 -8.85
C ILE A 188 18.07 4.45 -10.06
N THR A 189 19.24 3.98 -10.52
CA THR A 189 19.32 3.05 -11.67
C THR A 189 18.65 1.71 -11.40
N ALA A 190 18.69 1.17 -10.17
CA ALA A 190 17.92 -0.03 -9.83
C ALA A 190 16.41 0.19 -9.87
N ILE A 191 15.93 1.32 -9.35
CA ILE A 191 14.49 1.64 -9.39
C ILE A 191 14.03 1.75 -10.85
N ILE A 192 14.81 2.44 -11.68
CA ILE A 192 14.54 2.58 -13.11
C ILE A 192 14.56 1.21 -13.80
N PHE A 193 15.53 0.34 -13.56
CA PHE A 193 15.56 -1.00 -14.19
C PHE A 193 14.38 -1.88 -13.77
N SER A 194 13.99 -1.86 -12.49
CA SER A 194 12.78 -2.56 -12.04
C SER A 194 11.54 -2.03 -12.74
N GLY A 195 11.42 -0.70 -12.87
CA GLY A 195 10.36 -0.03 -13.61
C GLY A 195 10.34 -0.39 -15.10
N ILE A 196 11.50 -0.41 -15.77
CA ILE A 196 11.62 -0.80 -17.17
C ILE A 196 11.21 -2.25 -17.38
N VAL A 197 11.54 -3.17 -16.47
CA VAL A 197 11.07 -4.56 -16.54
C VAL A 197 9.56 -4.63 -16.39
N ALA A 198 8.98 -3.86 -15.46
CA ALA A 198 7.53 -3.77 -15.31
C ALA A 198 6.85 -3.23 -16.58
N LEU A 199 7.38 -2.13 -17.16
CA LEU A 199 6.93 -1.54 -18.42
C LEU A 199 7.06 -2.51 -19.60
N GLY A 200 8.18 -3.22 -19.70
CA GLY A 200 8.44 -4.15 -20.79
C GLY A 200 7.52 -5.37 -20.77
N LEU A 201 7.12 -5.84 -19.59
CA LEU A 201 6.27 -7.03 -19.44
C LEU A 201 4.77 -6.74 -19.36
N GLN A 202 4.38 -5.58 -18.84
CA GLN A 202 2.98 -5.19 -18.68
C GLN A 202 2.54 -4.17 -19.74
N GLY A 203 3.48 -3.61 -20.51
CA GLY A 203 3.26 -2.56 -21.48
C GLY A 203 3.45 -1.16 -20.89
N ASN A 204 3.57 -0.16 -21.77
CA ASN A 204 3.56 1.25 -21.39
C ASN A 204 2.12 1.73 -21.17
N TYR A 205 1.47 1.23 -20.11
CA TYR A 205 0.14 1.65 -19.71
C TYR A 205 0.21 2.48 -18.43
N LEU A 206 -0.64 3.52 -18.39
CA LEU A 206 -0.89 4.29 -17.19
C LEU A 206 -1.83 3.48 -16.31
N TYR A 207 -1.47 3.29 -15.04
CA TYR A 207 -2.25 2.47 -14.13
C TYR A 207 -3.72 2.91 -14.10
N PHE A 208 -4.01 4.21 -14.15
CA PHE A 208 -5.37 4.75 -14.18
C PHE A 208 -5.79 5.42 -15.50
N GLY A 209 -4.99 5.36 -16.56
CA GLY A 209 -5.27 6.02 -17.84
C GLY A 209 -4.94 7.53 -17.85
N GLN A 210 -5.33 8.23 -18.93
CA GLN A 210 -5.14 9.69 -19.06
C GLN A 210 -6.39 10.44 -18.61
N ILE A 211 -6.20 11.45 -17.76
CA ILE A 211 -7.29 12.33 -17.32
C ILE A 211 -7.22 13.67 -18.06
N ARG A 212 -8.38 14.20 -18.48
CA ARG A 212 -8.48 15.59 -18.96
C ARG A 212 -8.16 16.54 -17.81
N ALA A 213 -7.07 17.29 -17.96
CA ALA A 213 -6.63 18.24 -16.95
C ALA A 213 -7.61 19.40 -16.76
N ILE A 214 -7.52 20.04 -15.61
CA ILE A 214 -8.09 21.37 -15.39
C ILE A 214 -7.23 22.34 -16.23
N SER A 215 -7.77 22.79 -17.36
CA SER A 215 -7.02 23.58 -18.35
C SER A 215 -6.73 25.02 -17.90
N ASP A 216 -7.54 25.59 -17.00
CA ASP A 216 -7.35 26.95 -16.48
C ASP A 216 -7.47 27.00 -14.95
N PHE A 217 -6.42 27.48 -14.27
CA PHE A 217 -6.44 27.67 -12.82
C PHE A 217 -7.19 28.96 -12.48
N HIS A 218 -8.47 28.84 -12.13
CA HIS A 218 -9.27 29.96 -11.65
C HIS A 218 -9.27 30.06 -10.11
N TRP A 219 -9.39 31.28 -9.58
CA TRP A 219 -9.49 31.52 -8.12
C TRP A 219 -10.66 30.77 -7.46
N THR A 220 -11.69 30.43 -8.22
CA THR A 220 -12.82 29.61 -7.80
C THR A 220 -12.45 28.17 -7.44
N LEU A 221 -11.27 27.69 -7.85
CA LEU A 221 -10.76 26.37 -7.48
C LEU A 221 -10.23 26.33 -6.06
N VAL A 222 -9.74 27.45 -5.51
CA VAL A 222 -9.06 27.48 -4.21
C VAL A 222 -9.95 26.95 -3.08
N PRO A 223 -11.22 27.39 -2.92
CA PRO A 223 -12.11 26.84 -1.90
C PRO A 223 -12.34 25.33 -2.06
N VAL A 224 -12.43 24.86 -3.30
CA VAL A 224 -12.64 23.43 -3.61
C VAL A 224 -11.41 22.60 -3.22
N LEU A 225 -10.20 23.08 -3.53
CA LEU A 225 -8.95 22.43 -3.13
C LEU A 225 -8.82 22.37 -1.60
N ILE A 226 -9.17 23.44 -0.89
CA ILE A 226 -9.16 23.48 0.58
C ILE A 226 -10.18 22.48 1.13
N ALA A 227 -11.42 22.48 0.62
CA ALA A 227 -12.46 21.55 1.06
C ALA A 227 -12.06 20.08 0.84
N ALA A 228 -11.53 19.76 -0.34
CA ALA A 228 -11.01 18.41 -0.65
C ALA A 228 -9.85 18.03 0.30
N SER A 229 -8.94 18.96 0.59
CA SER A 229 -7.81 18.74 1.50
C SER A 229 -8.26 18.48 2.93
N VAL A 230 -9.24 19.26 3.43
CA VAL A 230 -9.81 19.07 4.78
C VAL A 230 -10.55 17.74 4.86
N LEU A 231 -11.42 17.45 3.90
CA LEU A 231 -12.19 16.20 3.86
C LEU A 231 -11.26 14.97 3.87
N THR A 232 -10.31 14.93 2.96
CA THR A 232 -9.38 13.80 2.84
C THR A 232 -8.38 13.75 4.00
N GLY A 233 -7.94 14.90 4.50
CA GLY A 233 -7.08 15.03 5.68
C GLY A 233 -7.72 14.48 6.94
N VAL A 234 -8.97 14.86 7.21
CA VAL A 234 -9.75 14.35 8.35
C VAL A 234 -10.01 12.86 8.19
N ALA A 235 -10.45 12.40 7.02
CA ALA A 235 -10.72 10.98 6.78
C ALA A 235 -9.45 10.11 6.92
N GLY A 236 -8.32 10.54 6.37
CA GLY A 236 -7.04 9.82 6.49
C GLY A 236 -6.48 9.87 7.91
N GLY A 237 -6.57 11.02 8.59
CA GLY A 237 -6.20 11.15 10.00
C GLY A 237 -7.06 10.27 10.92
N ALA A 238 -8.36 10.18 10.66
CA ALA A 238 -9.28 9.30 11.38
C ALA A 238 -8.92 7.81 11.17
N PHE A 239 -8.56 7.40 9.95
CA PHE A 239 -8.05 6.04 9.71
C PHE A 239 -6.80 5.76 10.55
N GLY A 240 -5.81 6.66 10.50
CA GLY A 240 -4.59 6.54 11.29
C GLY A 240 -4.88 6.45 12.79
N TRP A 241 -5.74 7.32 13.31
CA TRP A 241 -6.13 7.32 14.72
C TRP A 241 -6.81 6.02 15.13
N LEU A 242 -7.80 5.55 14.36
CA LEU A 242 -8.52 4.30 14.62
C LEU A 242 -7.56 3.10 14.65
N MET A 243 -6.71 2.99 13.64
CA MET A 243 -5.84 1.82 13.50
C MET A 243 -4.67 1.82 14.51
N LEU A 244 -4.21 3.00 14.97
CA LEU A 244 -3.15 3.10 15.96
C LEU A 244 -3.66 2.99 17.41
N ASN A 245 -4.89 3.42 17.68
CA ASN A 245 -5.47 3.49 19.03
C ASN A 245 -6.55 2.44 19.31
N VAL A 246 -6.44 1.25 18.73
CA VAL A 246 -7.44 0.17 18.86
C VAL A 246 -7.95 -0.06 20.29
N PRO A 247 -7.12 -0.12 21.35
CA PRO A 247 -7.61 -0.33 22.71
C PRO A 247 -8.45 0.82 23.29
N ARG A 248 -8.42 2.01 22.69
CA ARG A 248 -9.15 3.20 23.19
C ARG A 248 -10.61 3.23 22.76
N TRP A 249 -10.94 2.63 21.62
CA TRP A 249 -12.30 2.69 21.04
C TRP A 249 -12.93 1.31 20.85
N MET A 250 -12.13 0.25 20.71
CA MET A 250 -12.66 -1.11 20.53
C MET A 250 -13.03 -1.72 21.89
N PRO A 251 -14.23 -2.31 22.05
CA PRO A 251 -14.66 -2.94 23.30
C PRO A 251 -13.67 -3.97 23.83
N ALA A 252 -13.51 -4.03 25.16
CA ALA A 252 -12.57 -4.93 25.83
C ALA A 252 -12.70 -6.41 25.40
N PRO A 253 -13.91 -6.99 25.21
CA PRO A 253 -14.04 -8.36 24.73
C PRO A 253 -13.41 -8.59 23.35
N LEU A 254 -13.57 -7.64 22.42
CA LEU A 254 -12.98 -7.73 21.08
C LEU A 254 -11.47 -7.53 21.12
N VAL A 255 -10.97 -6.62 21.96
CA VAL A 255 -9.52 -6.43 22.18
C VAL A 255 -8.89 -7.72 22.72
N ASN A 256 -9.55 -8.34 23.70
CA ASN A 256 -9.10 -9.59 24.30
C ASN A 256 -9.15 -10.74 23.29
N MET A 257 -10.23 -10.86 22.52
CA MET A 257 -10.36 -11.86 21.46
C MET A 257 -9.26 -11.70 20.41
N ARG A 258 -8.96 -10.48 19.98
CA ARG A 258 -7.86 -10.21 19.03
C ARG A 258 -6.50 -10.68 19.55
N ARG A 259 -6.25 -10.54 20.85
CA ARG A 259 -4.98 -10.93 21.48
C ARG A 259 -4.90 -12.43 21.77
N ALA A 260 -5.95 -13.02 22.35
CA ALA A 260 -5.97 -14.40 22.81
C ALA A 260 -6.33 -15.41 21.70
N HIS A 261 -7.24 -15.02 20.79
CA HIS A 261 -7.77 -15.87 19.73
C HIS A 261 -7.77 -15.14 18.37
N PRO A 262 -6.59 -14.78 17.85
CA PRO A 262 -6.45 -14.00 16.62
C PRO A 262 -7.13 -14.65 15.39
N VAL A 263 -7.14 -15.98 15.29
CA VAL A 263 -7.84 -16.71 14.21
C VAL A 263 -9.36 -16.53 14.29
N ARG A 264 -9.95 -16.60 15.49
CA ARG A 264 -11.38 -16.35 15.69
C ARG A 264 -11.73 -14.89 15.41
N PHE A 265 -10.87 -13.96 15.84
CA PHE A 265 -11.03 -12.55 15.53
C PHE A 265 -11.01 -12.29 14.01
N ALA A 266 -10.09 -12.92 13.30
CA ALA A 266 -10.00 -12.82 11.84
C ALA A 266 -11.25 -13.37 11.14
N PHE A 267 -11.80 -14.49 11.62
CA PHE A 267 -13.08 -15.02 11.12
C PHE A 267 -14.22 -13.99 11.25
N VAL A 268 -14.34 -13.33 12.41
CA VAL A 268 -15.34 -12.26 12.62
C VAL A 268 -15.08 -11.06 11.70
N CYS A 269 -13.82 -10.66 11.50
CA CYS A 269 -13.48 -9.63 10.52
C CYS A 269 -13.87 -10.02 9.09
N GLY A 270 -13.67 -11.28 8.70
CA GLY A 270 -14.07 -11.77 7.37
C GLY A 270 -15.59 -11.78 7.18
N LEU A 271 -16.36 -12.10 8.22
CA LEU A 271 -17.82 -11.96 8.21
C LEU A 271 -18.25 -10.50 8.00
N ALA A 272 -17.61 -9.57 8.73
CA ALA A 272 -17.89 -8.15 8.58
C ALA A 272 -17.53 -7.62 7.18
N ILE A 273 -16.40 -8.06 6.59
CA ILE A 273 -16.03 -7.70 5.21
C ILE A 273 -17.02 -8.26 4.20
N ALA A 274 -17.45 -9.52 4.36
CA ALA A 274 -18.47 -10.12 3.52
C ALA A 274 -19.80 -9.34 3.58
N ALA A 275 -20.23 -8.97 4.79
CA ALA A 275 -21.45 -8.18 4.99
C ALA A 275 -21.35 -6.78 4.35
N ILE A 276 -20.24 -6.07 4.53
CA ILE A 276 -20.00 -4.76 3.90
C ILE A 276 -19.96 -4.91 2.37
N GLY A 277 -19.29 -5.95 1.87
CA GLY A 277 -19.23 -6.30 0.47
C GLY A 277 -20.60 -6.49 -0.16
N ILE A 278 -21.44 -7.32 0.45
CA ILE A 278 -22.83 -7.56 0.00
C ILE A 278 -23.65 -6.25 0.06
N ALA A 279 -23.55 -5.50 1.15
CA ALA A 279 -24.27 -4.23 1.31
C ALA A 279 -23.84 -3.16 0.27
N SER A 280 -22.60 -3.24 -0.21
CA SER A 280 -22.07 -2.34 -1.26
C SER A 280 -22.32 -2.82 -2.70
N GLY A 281 -23.03 -3.94 -2.89
CA GLY A 281 -23.19 -4.58 -4.19
C GLY A 281 -21.88 -5.17 -4.76
N GLY A 282 -20.90 -5.46 -3.91
CA GLY A 282 -19.62 -6.09 -4.27
C GLY A 282 -18.45 -5.12 -4.48
N THR A 283 -18.72 -3.83 -4.62
CA THR A 283 -17.73 -2.77 -4.93
C THR A 283 -16.62 -2.61 -3.89
N THR A 284 -16.85 -3.01 -2.63
CA THR A 284 -15.81 -2.88 -1.59
C THR A 284 -14.79 -4.01 -1.57
N PHE A 285 -15.05 -5.14 -2.23
CA PHE A 285 -14.09 -6.25 -2.28
C PHE A 285 -12.82 -5.87 -3.07
N GLY A 286 -11.72 -6.56 -2.78
CA GLY A 286 -10.43 -6.34 -3.46
C GLY A 286 -9.87 -4.92 -3.27
N SER A 287 -8.93 -4.55 -4.15
CA SER A 287 -8.16 -3.31 -4.02
C SER A 287 -8.98 -2.04 -4.23
N GLY A 288 -10.09 -2.09 -4.97
CA GLY A 288 -10.84 -0.90 -5.40
C GLY A 288 -10.31 -0.27 -6.69
N TYR A 289 -9.41 -0.96 -7.41
CA TYR A 289 -8.79 -0.45 -8.63
C TYR A 289 -9.81 -0.15 -9.74
N ALA A 290 -10.71 -1.09 -10.03
CA ALA A 290 -11.70 -0.96 -11.10
C ALA A 290 -12.67 0.20 -10.81
N GLU A 291 -13.09 0.35 -9.56
CA GLU A 291 -13.96 1.42 -9.09
C GLU A 291 -13.28 2.79 -9.21
N ALA A 292 -12.03 2.89 -8.74
CA ALA A 292 -11.21 4.09 -8.85
C ALA A 292 -11.01 4.49 -10.32
N ARG A 293 -10.64 3.52 -11.18
CA ARG A 293 -10.46 3.74 -12.62
C ARG A 293 -11.76 4.16 -13.31
N GLY A 294 -12.88 3.52 -12.99
CA GLY A 294 -14.18 3.85 -13.56
C GLY A 294 -14.62 5.29 -13.27
N LEU A 295 -14.31 5.82 -12.08
CA LEU A 295 -14.53 7.24 -11.75
C LEU A 295 -13.63 8.18 -12.57
N LEU A 296 -12.36 7.82 -12.74
CA LEU A 296 -11.41 8.63 -13.51
C LEU A 296 -11.72 8.66 -15.01
N GLU A 297 -12.20 7.55 -15.56
CA GLU A 297 -12.61 7.49 -16.96
C GLU A 297 -14.04 8.03 -17.16
N SER A 298 -14.78 8.38 -16.09
CA SER A 298 -16.19 8.80 -16.11
C SER A 298 -17.18 7.73 -16.63
N HIS A 299 -16.84 6.45 -16.48
CA HIS A 299 -17.66 5.32 -16.93
C HIS A 299 -18.42 4.63 -15.78
N ALA A 300 -18.14 4.95 -14.52
CA ALA A 300 -18.77 4.33 -13.36
C ALA A 300 -19.56 5.33 -12.51
N ALA A 301 -20.83 5.02 -12.23
CA ALA A 301 -21.63 5.69 -11.22
C ALA A 301 -21.55 4.87 -9.91
N LEU A 302 -20.66 5.28 -9.01
CA LEU A 302 -20.56 4.66 -7.68
C LEU A 302 -21.54 5.33 -6.71
N SER A 303 -22.07 4.55 -5.77
CA SER A 303 -22.87 5.08 -4.66
C SER A 303 -22.08 6.11 -3.85
N LEU A 304 -22.75 7.15 -3.34
CA LEU A 304 -22.16 8.12 -2.41
C LEU A 304 -21.62 7.45 -1.13
N LEU A 305 -22.17 6.29 -0.75
CA LEU A 305 -21.72 5.51 0.40
C LEU A 305 -20.44 4.71 0.12
N TYR A 306 -19.98 4.64 -1.13
CA TYR A 306 -18.82 3.83 -1.51
C TYR A 306 -17.57 4.17 -0.68
N ALA A 307 -17.24 5.46 -0.52
CA ALA A 307 -16.07 5.88 0.25
C ALA A 307 -16.13 5.40 1.71
N VAL A 308 -17.31 5.50 2.33
CA VAL A 308 -17.54 5.10 3.73
C VAL A 308 -17.47 3.57 3.87
N LEU A 309 -18.11 2.83 2.97
CA LEU A 309 -18.10 1.37 3.00
C LEU A 309 -16.70 0.81 2.69
N LYS A 310 -15.98 1.39 1.72
CA LYS A 310 -14.60 1.00 1.40
C LYS A 310 -13.65 1.33 2.54
N PHE A 311 -13.83 2.47 3.22
CA PHE A 311 -13.11 2.83 4.44
C PHE A 311 -13.34 1.82 5.56
N ALA A 312 -14.60 1.43 5.79
CA ALA A 312 -14.95 0.42 6.79
C ALA A 312 -14.33 -0.95 6.45
N ALA A 313 -14.45 -1.40 5.19
CA ALA A 313 -13.89 -2.66 4.73
C ALA A 313 -12.35 -2.70 4.86
N LEU A 314 -11.66 -1.60 4.51
CA LEU A 314 -10.21 -1.47 4.70
C LEU A 314 -9.83 -1.50 6.19
N SER A 315 -10.58 -0.80 7.04
CA SER A 315 -10.34 -0.77 8.49
C SER A 315 -10.48 -2.16 9.10
N VAL A 316 -11.53 -2.90 8.75
CA VAL A 316 -11.75 -4.28 9.21
C VAL A 316 -10.66 -5.22 8.67
N SER A 317 -10.31 -5.09 7.38
CA SER A 317 -9.24 -5.87 6.75
C SER A 317 -7.91 -5.65 7.47
N TYR A 318 -7.56 -4.41 7.79
CA TYR A 318 -6.34 -4.09 8.52
C TYR A 318 -6.35 -4.62 9.96
N LEU A 319 -7.48 -4.48 10.68
CA LEU A 319 -7.61 -4.98 12.05
C LEU A 319 -7.40 -6.48 12.18
N SER A 320 -7.81 -7.24 11.16
CA SER A 320 -7.63 -8.69 11.10
C SER A 320 -6.15 -9.12 11.15
N GLY A 321 -5.23 -8.26 10.68
CA GLY A 321 -3.79 -8.52 10.61
C GLY A 321 -3.33 -9.25 9.34
N ILE A 322 -4.23 -9.49 8.38
CA ILE A 322 -3.92 -10.23 7.15
C ILE A 322 -2.83 -9.49 6.34
N PRO A 323 -1.87 -10.21 5.74
CA PRO A 323 -0.88 -9.65 4.83
C PRO A 323 -1.53 -8.90 3.66
N GLY A 324 -1.31 -7.59 3.59
CA GLY A 324 -1.94 -6.72 2.62
C GLY A 324 -1.56 -5.25 2.81
N GLY A 325 -1.36 -4.56 1.70
CA GLY A 325 -1.08 -3.12 1.67
C GLY A 325 -2.36 -2.30 1.76
N ILE A 326 -2.23 -1.03 2.15
CA ILE A 326 -3.36 -0.09 2.22
C ILE A 326 -3.37 0.92 1.06
N PHE A 327 -2.30 1.02 0.26
CA PHE A 327 -2.15 2.05 -0.77
C PHE A 327 -3.28 2.06 -1.81
N ALA A 328 -3.52 0.95 -2.52
CA ALA A 328 -4.56 0.90 -3.55
C ALA A 328 -5.98 1.12 -2.98
N PRO A 329 -6.38 0.47 -1.87
CA PRO A 329 -7.63 0.81 -1.19
C PRO A 329 -7.73 2.28 -0.76
N SER A 330 -6.64 2.89 -0.30
CA SER A 330 -6.61 4.32 0.05
C SER A 330 -6.85 5.22 -1.17
N LEU A 331 -6.24 4.91 -2.32
CA LEU A 331 -6.53 5.60 -3.57
C LEU A 331 -8.01 5.45 -3.93
N ALA A 332 -8.57 4.25 -3.81
CA ALA A 332 -9.98 4.01 -4.10
C ALA A 332 -10.93 4.76 -3.15
N ILE A 333 -10.63 4.82 -1.85
CA ILE A 333 -11.38 5.64 -0.88
C ILE A 333 -11.30 7.12 -1.25
N GLY A 334 -10.11 7.62 -1.58
CA GLY A 334 -9.93 9.00 -2.02
C GLY A 334 -10.71 9.31 -3.30
N ALA A 335 -10.72 8.41 -4.28
CA ALA A 335 -11.55 8.53 -5.48
C ALA A 335 -13.05 8.64 -5.12
N GLY A 336 -13.51 7.78 -4.21
CA GLY A 336 -14.87 7.81 -3.70
C GLY A 336 -15.22 9.12 -2.97
N LEU A 337 -14.30 9.69 -2.19
CA LEU A 337 -14.48 11.02 -1.60
C LEU A 337 -14.57 12.10 -2.67
N GLY A 338 -13.80 11.97 -3.75
CA GLY A 338 -13.91 12.83 -4.92
C GLY A 338 -15.25 12.72 -5.63
N ASN A 339 -15.83 11.51 -5.70
CA ASN A 339 -17.19 11.31 -6.21
C ASN A 339 -18.22 12.09 -5.37
N VAL A 340 -18.12 12.02 -4.04
CA VAL A 340 -18.97 12.82 -3.14
C VAL A 340 -18.78 14.32 -3.37
N MET A 341 -17.54 14.79 -3.49
CA MET A 341 -17.24 16.21 -3.74
C MET A 341 -17.78 16.70 -5.09
N ALA A 342 -17.72 15.86 -6.14
CA ALA A 342 -18.24 16.20 -7.46
C ALA A 342 -19.77 16.39 -7.49
N HIS A 343 -20.50 15.79 -6.53
CA HIS A 343 -21.93 16.06 -6.33
C HIS A 343 -22.20 17.37 -5.59
N ILE A 344 -21.23 17.90 -4.84
CA ILE A 344 -21.36 19.16 -4.09
C ILE A 344 -20.98 20.35 -4.97
N THR A 345 -19.99 20.19 -5.85
CA THR A 345 -19.51 21.24 -6.73
C THR A 345 -19.29 20.74 -8.15
N SER A 346 -19.80 21.49 -9.13
CA SER A 346 -19.58 21.25 -10.56
C SER A 346 -18.38 22.02 -11.13
N VAL A 347 -17.63 22.75 -10.29
CA VAL A 347 -16.50 23.58 -10.71
C VAL A 347 -15.34 22.73 -11.25
N VAL A 348 -15.16 21.52 -10.70
CA VAL A 348 -14.10 20.59 -11.07
C VAL A 348 -14.74 19.32 -11.63
N PRO A 349 -14.34 18.84 -12.82
CA PRO A 349 -14.90 17.61 -13.38
C PRO A 349 -14.54 16.40 -12.50
N LEU A 350 -15.42 15.40 -12.47
CA LEU A 350 -15.30 14.21 -11.62
C LEU A 350 -13.91 13.55 -11.68
N PRO A 351 -13.29 13.30 -12.87
CA PRO A 351 -11.96 12.71 -12.93
C PRO A 351 -10.88 13.50 -12.18
N ALA A 352 -10.87 14.83 -12.34
CA ALA A 352 -9.91 15.69 -11.67
C ALA A 352 -10.20 15.75 -10.16
N MET A 353 -11.46 15.82 -9.75
CA MET A 353 -11.86 15.80 -8.34
C MET A 353 -11.48 14.48 -7.66
N ALA A 354 -11.71 13.35 -8.32
CA ALA A 354 -11.31 12.03 -7.88
C ALA A 354 -9.78 11.93 -7.75
N ALA A 355 -9.00 12.41 -8.72
CA ALA A 355 -7.54 12.43 -8.64
C ALA A 355 -7.01 13.30 -7.49
N LEU A 356 -7.61 14.49 -7.26
CA LEU A 356 -7.27 15.36 -6.13
C LEU A 356 -7.53 14.66 -4.80
N CYS A 357 -8.69 14.03 -4.66
CA CYS A 357 -9.06 13.34 -3.42
C CYS A 357 -8.29 12.02 -3.21
N MET A 358 -7.92 11.31 -4.29
CA MET A 358 -6.99 10.17 -4.26
C MET A 358 -5.66 10.58 -3.62
N VAL A 359 -5.05 11.65 -4.11
CA VAL A 359 -3.79 12.18 -3.57
C VAL A 359 -3.95 12.63 -2.14
N GLY A 360 -5.00 13.43 -1.86
CA GLY A 360 -5.25 13.96 -0.53
C GLY A 360 -5.40 12.86 0.52
N TYR A 361 -6.17 11.81 0.22
CA TYR A 361 -6.39 10.72 1.17
C TYR A 361 -5.13 9.86 1.36
N LEU A 362 -4.42 9.51 0.27
CA LEU A 362 -3.17 8.77 0.38
C LEU A 362 -2.10 9.55 1.16
N ALA A 363 -1.96 10.85 0.90
CA ALA A 363 -1.05 11.74 1.61
C ALA A 363 -1.43 11.87 3.09
N ALA A 364 -2.73 11.99 3.40
CA ALA A 364 -3.22 12.03 4.76
C ALA A 364 -2.92 10.75 5.56
N VAL A 365 -3.15 9.57 4.96
CA VAL A 365 -2.92 8.28 5.63
C VAL A 365 -1.43 7.99 5.84
N THR A 366 -0.60 8.23 4.81
CA THR A 366 0.83 7.93 4.86
C THR A 366 1.65 9.02 5.55
N GLN A 367 1.18 10.26 5.47
CA GLN A 367 1.92 11.48 5.82
C GLN A 367 3.19 11.70 4.99
N SER A 368 3.19 11.17 3.76
CA SER A 368 4.22 11.36 2.72
C SER A 368 3.62 12.07 1.50
N PRO A 369 3.46 13.42 1.57
CA PRO A 369 2.79 14.18 0.54
C PRO A 369 3.51 14.16 -0.80
N ILE A 370 4.85 14.21 -0.82
CA ILE A 370 5.60 14.28 -2.07
C ILE A 370 5.44 12.96 -2.85
N THR A 371 5.61 11.84 -2.15
CA THR A 371 5.41 10.51 -2.69
C THR A 371 4.00 10.35 -3.20
N SER A 372 2.99 10.75 -2.42
CA SER A 372 1.59 10.54 -2.77
C SER A 372 1.19 11.29 -4.03
N PHE A 373 1.62 12.56 -4.21
CA PHE A 373 1.29 13.28 -5.43
C PHE A 373 2.07 12.75 -6.64
N VAL A 374 3.35 12.36 -6.48
CA VAL A 374 4.15 11.81 -7.59
C VAL A 374 3.58 10.47 -8.04
N ILE A 375 3.16 9.60 -7.11
CA ILE A 375 2.45 8.34 -7.41
C ILE A 375 1.25 8.62 -8.31
N VAL A 376 0.33 9.46 -7.86
CA VAL A 376 -0.92 9.67 -8.60
C VAL A 376 -0.66 10.40 -9.92
N MET A 377 0.25 11.38 -9.93
CA MET A 377 0.63 12.10 -11.14
C MET A 377 1.16 11.15 -12.23
N GLU A 378 2.07 10.23 -11.90
CA GLU A 378 2.56 9.24 -12.87
C GLU A 378 1.47 8.23 -13.28
N MET A 379 0.56 7.86 -12.37
CA MET A 379 -0.49 6.87 -12.67
C MET A 379 -1.58 7.40 -13.60
N ILE A 380 -1.79 8.72 -13.66
CA ILE A 380 -2.87 9.37 -14.43
C ILE A 380 -2.39 10.24 -15.61
N ASP A 381 -1.08 10.28 -15.88
CA ASP A 381 -0.44 11.23 -16.81
C ASP A 381 -0.79 12.70 -16.49
N GLY A 382 -0.82 13.01 -15.19
CA GLY A 382 -1.37 14.24 -14.64
C GLY A 382 -0.41 15.42 -14.67
N HIS A 383 0.51 15.51 -15.62
CA HIS A 383 1.57 16.53 -15.63
C HIS A 383 1.03 17.97 -15.57
N GLN A 384 -0.14 18.22 -16.14
CA GLN A 384 -0.83 19.51 -16.09
C GLN A 384 -1.48 19.82 -14.73
N MET A 385 -1.68 18.82 -13.88
CA MET A 385 -2.30 18.93 -12.55
C MET A 385 -1.29 18.86 -11.40
N VAL A 386 0.02 18.95 -11.66
CA VAL A 386 1.06 18.83 -10.62
C VAL A 386 0.85 19.80 -9.46
N ILE A 387 0.58 21.08 -9.74
CA ILE A 387 0.39 22.11 -8.71
C ILE A 387 -0.82 21.80 -7.81
N PRO A 388 -2.04 21.58 -8.33
CA PRO A 388 -3.20 21.29 -7.48
C PRO A 388 -3.09 19.95 -6.75
N LEU A 389 -2.52 18.90 -7.36
CA LEU A 389 -2.26 17.63 -6.67
C LEU A 389 -1.30 17.82 -5.50
N MET A 390 -0.20 18.55 -5.71
CA MET A 390 0.78 18.85 -4.67
C MET A 390 0.18 19.69 -3.54
N ALA A 391 -0.63 20.71 -3.86
CA ALA A 391 -1.31 21.54 -2.88
C ALA A 391 -2.25 20.70 -1.98
N VAL A 392 -3.07 19.85 -2.58
CA VAL A 392 -3.99 18.98 -1.84
C VAL A 392 -3.22 17.96 -0.98
N ALA A 393 -2.14 17.36 -1.50
CA ALA A 393 -1.30 16.43 -0.75
C ALA A 393 -0.74 17.08 0.53
N LEU A 394 -0.16 18.28 0.38
CA LEU A 394 0.49 19.00 1.48
C LEU A 394 -0.54 19.42 2.53
N LEU A 395 -1.66 20.04 2.12
CA LEU A 395 -2.69 20.51 3.03
C LEU A 395 -3.38 19.34 3.76
N ALA A 396 -3.77 18.28 3.04
CA ALA A 396 -4.38 17.09 3.64
C ALA A 396 -3.44 16.41 4.66
N THR A 397 -2.13 16.40 4.37
CA THR A 397 -1.12 15.91 5.32
C THR A 397 -1.07 16.75 6.60
N GLN A 398 -1.13 18.08 6.50
CA GLN A 398 -1.13 18.94 7.69
C GLN A 398 -2.38 18.71 8.54
N VAL A 399 -3.55 18.59 7.91
CA VAL A 399 -4.80 18.26 8.61
C VAL A 399 -4.71 16.89 9.29
N SER A 400 -4.19 15.87 8.61
CA SER A 400 -4.03 14.54 9.21
C SER A 400 -3.09 14.53 10.44
N ARG A 401 -2.01 15.32 10.39
CA ARG A 401 -1.01 15.40 11.48
C ARG A 401 -1.58 15.95 12.79
N THR A 402 -2.65 16.74 12.76
CA THR A 402 -3.31 17.21 13.98
C THR A 402 -4.14 16.11 14.66
N ILE A 403 -4.49 15.05 13.92
CA ILE A 403 -5.37 13.96 14.38
C ILE A 403 -4.56 12.73 14.82
N ALA A 404 -3.56 12.34 14.04
CA ALA A 404 -2.75 11.14 14.30
C ALA A 404 -1.28 11.30 13.85
N PRO A 405 -0.34 10.57 14.48
CA PRO A 405 1.05 10.50 14.01
C PRO A 405 1.16 9.66 12.73
N SER A 406 2.33 9.72 12.08
CA SER A 406 2.62 8.99 10.84
C SER A 406 2.43 7.49 11.00
N PHE A 407 1.51 6.94 10.19
CA PHE A 407 0.99 5.58 10.34
C PHE A 407 2.10 4.51 10.29
N TYR A 408 2.88 4.47 9.22
CA TYR A 408 3.89 3.43 9.04
C TYR A 408 5.05 3.55 10.03
N HIS A 409 5.48 4.77 10.36
CA HIS A 409 6.56 4.97 11.32
C HIS A 409 6.16 4.60 12.75
N THR A 410 4.93 4.91 13.17
CA THR A 410 4.43 4.46 14.48
C THR A 410 4.33 2.94 14.55
N LEU A 411 3.95 2.27 13.46
CA LEU A 411 3.94 0.81 13.40
C LEU A 411 5.35 0.22 13.38
N ALA A 412 6.28 0.83 12.65
CA ALA A 412 7.68 0.39 12.59
C ALA A 412 8.33 0.44 13.99
N HIS A 413 8.05 1.49 14.77
CA HIS A 413 8.56 1.64 16.12
C HIS A 413 8.17 0.47 17.05
N ARG A 414 7.02 -0.18 16.83
CA ARG A 414 6.59 -1.34 17.62
C ARG A 414 7.52 -2.55 17.45
N PHE A 415 8.27 -2.63 16.36
CA PHE A 415 9.30 -3.66 16.14
C PHE A 415 10.63 -3.31 16.82
N LEU A 416 10.93 -2.02 17.01
CA LEU A 416 12.16 -1.55 17.66
C LEU A 416 12.09 -1.63 19.18
N THR A 417 10.90 -1.42 19.74
CA THR A 417 10.63 -1.55 21.18
C THR A 417 9.58 -2.63 21.40
N PRO A 418 9.96 -3.93 21.47
CA PRO A 418 9.02 -4.98 21.78
C PRO A 418 8.42 -4.68 23.16
N THR A 419 7.11 -4.41 23.22
CA THR A 419 6.41 -4.34 24.50
C THR A 419 6.54 -5.71 25.16
N VAL A 420 7.25 -5.78 26.28
CA VAL A 420 7.34 -7.00 27.11
C VAL A 420 5.91 -7.48 27.36
N PRO A 421 5.55 -8.74 27.05
CA PRO A 421 4.24 -9.26 27.41
C PRO A 421 4.08 -9.14 28.92
N ALA A 422 2.96 -8.58 29.39
CA ALA A 422 2.62 -8.66 30.80
C ALA A 422 2.71 -10.14 31.24
N PRO A 423 3.35 -10.45 32.38
CA PRO A 423 3.50 -11.83 32.82
C PRO A 423 2.12 -12.49 32.86
N ARG A 424 2.02 -13.68 32.24
CA ARG A 424 0.84 -14.53 32.40
C ARG A 424 0.67 -14.75 33.90
N GLN A 425 -0.38 -14.17 34.49
CA GLN A 425 -0.79 -14.55 35.83
C GLN A 425 -1.13 -16.04 35.74
N ALA A 426 -0.36 -16.84 36.48
CA ALA A 426 -0.44 -18.28 36.57
C ALA A 426 -1.75 -18.72 37.23
#